data_AF-A0A535AZ55-F1
#
_entry.id   AF-A0A535AZ55-F1
#
_cell.length_a   1.000
_cell.length_b   1.000
_cell.length_c   1.000
_cell.angle_alpha   90.00
_cell.angle_beta   90.00
_cell.angle_gamma   90.00
#
_symmetry.space_group_name_H-M   'P 1'
#
loop_
_entity.id
_entity.type
_entity.pdbx_description
1 polymer ?
#
loop_
_entity_poly.entity_id
_entity_poly.type
_entity_poly.pdbx_seq_one_letter_code
_entity_poly.pdbx_strand_id
1 'polypeptide(L)' 'MRELKKDRSPNGPNGPREVASRPIEILLVEDNPADVRMTVEALKDCRVSNKLSVVEDGEQALSFLHKHDGYSQRTRPDL' A
#
# COMPACT_ATOMS: atom_id res chain seq x y z
N MET A 1 15.13 26.23 49.02
CA MET A 1 14.26 26.69 47.91
C MET A 1 14.28 25.57 46.88
N ARG A 2 13.26 24.68 46.78
CA ARG A 2 12.10 24.77 45.86
C ARG A 2 12.56 25.00 44.40
N GLU A 3 12.21 24.26 43.35
CA GLU A 3 11.18 23.24 43.08
C GLU A 3 11.54 22.43 41.81
N LEU A 4 11.17 21.15 41.86
CA LEU A 4 10.57 20.30 40.81
C LEU A 4 10.26 20.95 39.43
N LYS A 5 10.83 20.39 38.36
CA LYS A 5 10.12 20.15 37.09
C LYS A 5 10.49 18.78 36.53
N LYS A 6 9.65 17.82 36.89
CA LYS A 6 9.42 16.56 36.17
C LYS A 6 8.78 16.94 34.83
N ASP A 7 9.25 16.42 33.70
CA ASP A 7 8.39 15.68 32.77
C ASP A 7 9.13 15.13 31.54
N ARG A 8 9.12 13.79 31.50
CA ARG A 8 9.00 12.88 30.35
C ARG A 8 9.98 12.97 29.18
N SER A 9 10.89 11.99 29.20
CA SER A 9 11.36 11.26 28.02
C SER A 9 10.18 10.89 27.11
N PRO A 10 10.21 11.14 25.78
CA PRO A 10 9.01 11.01 24.96
C PRO A 10 8.55 9.59 24.68
N ASN A 11 9.35 8.54 24.92
CA ASN A 11 8.95 7.19 24.46
C ASN A 11 9.45 6.08 25.39
N GLY A 12 8.60 5.72 26.37
CA GLY A 12 8.60 4.37 26.94
C GLY A 12 7.96 3.38 25.96
N PRO A 13 8.12 2.06 26.17
CA PRO A 13 7.79 1.02 25.19
C PRO A 13 6.30 0.84 24.83
N ASN A 14 5.40 1.70 25.30
CA ASN A 14 3.95 1.64 25.07
C ASN A 14 3.34 3.04 24.80
N GLY A 15 3.93 3.81 23.90
CA GLY A 15 3.21 4.91 23.25
C GLY A 15 2.12 4.36 22.32
N PRO A 16 0.99 5.06 22.08
CA PRO A 16 0.06 4.64 21.05
C PRO A 16 0.84 4.51 19.75
N ARG A 17 0.90 3.29 19.20
CA ARG A 17 1.47 3.07 17.87
C ARG A 17 0.63 3.94 16.95
N GLU A 18 1.20 5.03 16.46
CA GLU A 18 0.65 5.74 15.32
C GLU A 18 0.57 4.69 14.21
N VAL A 19 -0.63 4.16 13.96
CA VAL A 19 -0.84 3.17 12.91
C VAL A 19 -0.76 3.97 11.63
N ALA A 20 0.46 4.17 11.13
CA ALA A 20 0.66 4.71 9.80
C ALA A 20 -0.16 3.82 8.85
N SER A 21 -1.23 4.36 8.30
CA SER A 21 -2.07 3.64 7.35
C SER A 21 -1.22 3.40 6.10
N ARG A 22 -0.69 2.18 5.96
CA ARG A 22 0.06 1.83 4.75
C ARG A 22 -0.89 1.89 3.55
N PRO A 23 -0.39 2.27 2.36
CA PRO A 23 -1.19 2.21 1.14
C PRO A 23 -1.74 0.79 0.91
N ILE A 24 -2.94 0.70 0.36
CA ILE A 24 -3.53 -0.55 -0.12
C ILE A 24 -2.85 -0.89 -1.45
N GLU A 25 -2.25 -2.08 -1.55
CA GLU A 25 -1.65 -2.57 -2.79
C GLU A 25 -2.74 -3.30 -3.61
N ILE A 26 -2.99 -2.87 -4.84
CA ILE A 26 -4.04 -3.42 -5.70
C ILE A 26 -3.40 -3.98 -6.97
N LEU A 27 -3.79 -5.19 -7.38
CA LEU A 27 -3.42 -5.75 -8.68
C LEU A 27 -4.63 -5.75 -9.62
N LEU A 28 -4.58 -4.90 -10.64
CA LEU A 28 -5.57 -4.87 -11.71
C LEU A 28 -5.13 -5.79 -12.86
N VAL A 29 -6.01 -6.73 -13.23
CA VAL A 29 -5.83 -7.59 -14.40
C VAL A 29 -6.80 -7.11 -15.48
N GLU A 30 -6.27 -6.46 -16.51
CA GLU A 30 -7.08 -5.84 -17.57
C GLU A 30 -6.24 -5.71 -18.85
N ASP A 31 -6.73 -6.27 -19.96
CA ASP A 31 -6.06 -6.24 -21.27
C ASP A 31 -6.47 -5.02 -22.11
N ASN A 32 -7.56 -4.33 -21.73
CA ASN A 32 -8.01 -3.13 -22.41
C ASN A 32 -7.40 -1.85 -21.80
N PRO A 33 -6.53 -1.11 -22.52
CA PRO A 33 -5.90 0.10 -22.00
C PRO A 33 -6.91 1.21 -21.70
N ALA A 34 -8.08 1.22 -22.34
CA ALA A 34 -9.14 2.18 -22.03
C ALA A 34 -9.71 1.93 -20.63
N ASP A 35 -9.95 0.67 -20.28
CA ASP A 35 -10.53 0.27 -18.99
C ASP A 35 -9.51 0.39 -17.85
N VAL A 36 -8.23 0.11 -18.13
CA VAL A 36 -7.12 0.42 -17.21
C VAL A 36 -7.13 1.90 -16.85
N ARG A 37 -7.20 2.78 -17.86
CA ARG A 37 -7.20 4.23 -17.64
C ARG A 37 -8.41 4.67 -16.83
N MET A 38 -9.60 4.17 -17.16
CA MET A 38 -10.82 4.49 -16.42
C MET A 38 -10.73 4.05 -14.96
N THR A 39 -10.23 2.85 -14.70
CA THR A 39 -10.07 2.30 -13.34
C THR A 39 -9.02 3.08 -12.54
N VAL A 40 -7.90 3.44 -13.17
CA VAL A 40 -6.86 4.28 -12.55
C VAL A 40 -7.41 5.63 -12.12
N GLU A 41 -8.18 6.31 -12.98
CA GLU A 41 -8.78 7.60 -12.62
C GLU A 41 -9.81 7.46 -11.50
N ALA A 42 -10.67 6.43 -11.55
CA ALA A 42 -11.64 6.16 -10.49
C ALA A 42 -10.97 5.90 -9.11
N LEU A 43 -9.81 5.22 -9.11
CA LEU A 43 -9.05 4.94 -7.90
C LEU A 43 -8.29 6.16 -7.37
N LYS A 44 -7.89 7.12 -8.23
CA LYS A 44 -7.25 8.37 -7.79
C LYS A 44 -8.20 9.27 -7.01
N ASP A 45 -9.48 9.24 -7.35
CA ASP A 45 -10.50 10.04 -6.66
C ASP A 45 -10.88 9.48 -5.27
N CYS A 46 -10.40 8.28 -4.93
CA CYS A 46 -10.61 7.68 -3.63
C CYS A 46 -9.70 8.31 -2.56
N ARG A 47 -10.26 8.70 -1.39
CA ARG A 47 -9.49 9.27 -0.25
C ARG A 47 -8.58 8.27 0.49
N VAL A 48 -8.35 7.09 -0.10
CA VAL A 48 -7.54 6.03 0.48
C VAL A 48 -6.23 5.95 -0.30
N SER A 49 -5.10 5.96 0.40
CA SER A 49 -3.82 5.76 -0.24
C SER A 49 -3.79 4.37 -0.88
N ASN A 50 -3.67 4.31 -2.20
CA ASN A 50 -3.61 3.09 -2.97
C ASN A 50 -2.36 3.07 -3.84
N LYS A 51 -1.87 1.86 -4.11
CA LYS A 51 -0.78 1.62 -5.05
C LYS A 51 -1.25 0.54 -6.00
N LEU A 52 -1.39 0.92 -7.27
CA LEU A 52 -1.91 0.05 -8.31
C LEU A 52 -0.76 -0.56 -9.11
N SER A 53 -0.81 -1.88 -9.30
CA SER A 53 -0.05 -2.59 -10.32
C SER A 53 -1.04 -3.12 -11.36
N VAL A 54 -0.67 -3.08 -12.64
CA VAL A 54 -1.51 -3.54 -13.74
C VAL A 54 -0.78 -4.66 -14.48
N VAL A 55 -1.51 -5.70 -14.83
CA VAL A 55 -1.07 -6.81 -15.69
C VAL A 55 -2.16 -7.09 -16.73
N GLU A 56 -1.77 -7.61 -17.89
CA GLU A 56 -2.70 -7.75 -19.02
C GLU A 56 -3.53 -9.04 -18.95
N ASP A 57 -3.03 -10.07 -18.27
CA ASP A 57 -3.68 -11.39 -18.29
C ASP A 57 -3.50 -12.17 -16.98
N GLY A 58 -4.17 -13.32 -16.89
CA GLY A 58 -4.14 -14.20 -15.74
C GLY A 58 -2.80 -14.91 -15.52
N GLU A 59 -2.02 -15.17 -16.57
CA GLU A 59 -0.69 -15.78 -16.45
C GLU A 59 0.27 -14.80 -15.77
N GLN A 60 0.31 -13.56 -16.25
CA GLN A 60 1.05 -12.47 -15.63
C GLN A 60 0.58 -12.20 -14.20
N ALA A 61 -0.73 -12.30 -13.94
CA ALA A 61 -1.28 -12.17 -12.58
C ALA A 61 -0.76 -13.27 -11.65
N LEU A 62 -0.74 -14.53 -12.11
CA LEU A 62 -0.20 -15.65 -11.33
C LEU A 62 1.31 -15.49 -11.10
N SER A 63 2.07 -15.08 -12.12
CA SER A 63 3.50 -14.78 -11.97
C SER A 63 3.73 -13.62 -10.99
N PHE A 64 2.88 -12.59 -10.99
CA PHE A 64 2.92 -11.50 -10.03
C PHE A 64 2.67 -11.99 -8.59
N LEU A 65 1.61 -12.78 -8.39
CA LEU A 65 1.21 -13.30 -7.07
C LEU A 65 2.23 -14.28 -6.49
N HIS A 66 2.86 -15.09 -7.33
CA HIS A 66 3.93 -16.01 -6.96
C HIS A 66 5.32 -15.36 -6.96
N LYS A 67 5.43 -14.09 -7.37
CA LYS A 67 6.68 -13.32 -7.45
C LYS A 67 7.73 -13.93 -8.38
N HIS A 68 7.27 -14.52 -9.48
CA HIS A 68 8.11 -15.07 -10.55
C HIS A 68 8.31 -14.05 -11.68
N ASP A 69 9.08 -14.41 -12.70
CA ASP A 69 9.16 -13.69 -13.99
C ASP A 69 9.37 -12.17 -13.89
N GLY A 70 10.26 -11.74 -12.98
CA GLY A 70 10.60 -10.33 -12.79
C GLY A 70 9.76 -9.59 -11.73
N TYR A 71 8.78 -10.24 -11.10
CA TYR A 71 7.96 -9.66 -10.04
C TYR A 71 8.51 -9.89 -8.62
N SER A 72 9.76 -10.32 -8.48
CA SER A 72 10.40 -10.66 -7.19
C SER A 72 10.37 -9.52 -6.15
N GLN A 73 10.47 -8.27 -6.62
CA GLN A 73 10.48 -7.06 -5.80
C GLN A 73 9.09 -6.41 -5.64
N ARG A 74 8.03 -6.99 -6.20
CA ARG A 74 6.68 -6.44 -6.06
C ARG A 74 6.11 -6.76 -4.68
N THR A 75 5.38 -5.80 -4.12
CA THR A 75 4.54 -6.03 -2.95
C THR A 75 3.40 -6.96 -3.34
N ARG A 76 3.04 -7.89 -2.46
CA ARG A 76 1.86 -8.74 -2.67
C ARG A 76 0.61 -7.85 -2.56
N PRO A 77 -0.35 -7.94 -3.50
CA PRO A 77 -1.55 -7.13 -3.43
C PRO A 77 -2.43 -7.56 -2.25
N ASP A 78 -3.13 -6.59 -1.68
CA ASP A 78 -4.19 -6.76 -0.68
C ASP A 78 -5.53 -7.08 -1.35
N LEU A 79 -5.71 -6.58 -2.58
CA LEU A 79 -6.88 -6.77 -3.44
C LEU A 79 -6.46 -7.19 -4.84
#